data_AF-A0A9Q3F7D5-F1
#
_entry.id   AF-A0A9Q3F7D5-F1
#
_cell.length_a   1.000
_cell.length_b   1.000
_cell.length_c   1.000
_cell.angle_alpha   90.00
_cell.angle_beta   90.00
_cell.angle_gamma   90.00
#
_symmetry.space_group_name_H-M   'P 1'
#
loop_
_entity.id
_entity.type
_entity.pdbx_description
1 polymer ?
#
loop_
_entity_poly.entity_id
_entity_poly.type
_entity_poly.pdbx_seq_one_letter_code
_entity_poly.pdbx_strand_id
1 'polypeptide(L)'
;MIGTGPGLGVGPSKELTISVISCPVGPYYPNGFKHLSLLASSKYCCAWPGGSGSWKLGANGATRLLPQKEATQDGYQQILWLSGKQDYLTEVGTMNLFVAVQDKSGCDSFTFGLFSQITNYSLD
;
A
#
# COMPACT_ATOMS: atom_id res chain seq x y z
N MET A 1 -14.36 -3.68 -10.75
CA MET A 1 -15.78 -3.88 -10.40
C MET A 1 -16.31 -2.58 -9.83
N ILE A 2 -17.47 -2.14 -10.26
CA ILE A 2 -18.14 -0.90 -9.80
C ILE A 2 -19.65 -1.17 -9.66
N GLY A 3 -20.29 -0.52 -8.69
CA GLY A 3 -21.76 -0.54 -8.56
C GLY A 3 -22.39 0.43 -9.54
N THR A 4 -23.34 -0.04 -10.35
CA THR A 4 -23.95 0.72 -11.46
C THR A 4 -25.46 0.84 -11.37
N GLY A 5 -26.06 0.30 -10.31
CA GLY A 5 -27.52 0.35 -10.13
C GLY A 5 -28.07 1.78 -10.05
N PRO A 6 -29.26 2.04 -10.64
CA PRO A 6 -29.88 3.36 -10.62
C PRO A 6 -30.43 3.67 -9.22
N GLY A 7 -29.78 4.56 -8.48
CA GLY A 7 -30.24 5.00 -7.17
C GLY A 7 -29.22 5.89 -6.46
N LEU A 8 -29.72 6.89 -5.72
CA LEU A 8 -28.89 7.80 -4.92
C LEU A 8 -28.79 7.40 -3.44
N GLY A 9 -29.55 6.38 -3.02
CA GLY A 9 -29.56 5.90 -1.65
C GLY A 9 -28.24 5.21 -1.27
N VAL A 10 -27.80 5.40 -0.03
CA VAL A 10 -26.59 4.74 0.49
C VAL A 10 -26.94 3.30 0.89
N GLY A 11 -26.47 2.33 0.10
CA GLY A 11 -26.67 0.92 0.38
C GLY A 11 -25.95 0.02 -0.65
N PRO A 12 -25.98 -1.31 -0.45
CA PRO A 12 -25.39 -2.24 -1.40
C PRO A 12 -26.06 -2.13 -2.77
N SER A 13 -25.26 -2.01 -3.83
CA SER A 13 -25.79 -1.97 -5.20
C SER A 13 -26.28 -3.35 -5.63
N LYS A 14 -27.44 -3.40 -6.30
CA LYS A 14 -28.02 -4.64 -6.85
C LYS A 14 -27.45 -4.99 -8.24
N GLU A 15 -26.80 -4.03 -8.89
CA GLU A 15 -26.24 -4.16 -10.22
C GLU A 15 -24.76 -3.78 -10.18
N LEU A 16 -23.91 -4.66 -10.71
CA LEU A 16 -22.46 -4.50 -10.70
C LEU A 16 -21.93 -4.66 -12.11
N THR A 17 -20.98 -3.81 -12.49
CA THR A 17 -20.22 -3.94 -13.73
C THR A 17 -18.79 -4.36 -13.41
N ILE A 18 -18.31 -5.41 -14.10
CA ILE A 18 -16.93 -5.86 -14.06
C ILE A 18 -16.32 -5.58 -15.43
N SER A 19 -15.22 -4.83 -15.45
CA SER A 19 -14.44 -4.54 -16.65
C SER A 19 -13.00 -4.96 -16.40
N VAL A 20 -12.36 -5.51 -17.43
CA VAL A 20 -10.94 -5.87 -17.42
C VAL A 20 -10.24 -5.00 -18.44
N ILE A 21 -9.19 -4.30 -18.01
CA ILE A 21 -8.36 -3.44 -18.86
C ILE A 21 -6.95 -4.02 -18.80
N SER A 22 -6.34 -4.24 -19.96
CA SER A 22 -4.94 -4.65 -20.09
C SER A 22 -4.10 -3.48 -20.62
N CYS A 23 -2.88 -3.35 -20.10
CA CYS A 23 -1.92 -2.34 -20.53
C CYS A 23 -0.51 -2.96 -20.46
N PRO A 24 0.32 -2.82 -21.50
CA PRO A 24 1.72 -3.23 -21.42
C PRO A 24 2.46 -2.34 -20.42
N VAL A 25 3.27 -2.94 -19.55
CA VAL A 25 4.09 -2.23 -18.56
C VAL A 25 5.57 -2.52 -18.81
N GLY A 26 6.41 -1.48 -18.65
CA GLY A 26 7.85 -1.60 -18.75
C GLY A 26 8.49 -2.12 -17.45
N PRO A 27 9.81 -2.38 -17.45
CA PRO A 27 10.54 -2.74 -16.24
C PRO A 27 10.52 -1.58 -15.24
N TYR A 28 10.30 -1.89 -13.95
CA TYR A 28 10.33 -0.90 -12.87
C TYR A 28 11.73 -0.29 -12.65
N TYR A 29 12.78 -1.04 -12.94
CA TYR A 29 14.19 -0.64 -12.75
C TYR A 29 15.01 -0.84 -14.03
N PRO A 30 14.79 -0.01 -15.07
CA PRO A 30 15.46 -0.19 -16.37
C PRO A 30 16.99 -0.05 -16.28
N ASN A 31 17.49 0.74 -15.32
CA ASN A 31 18.91 1.02 -15.12
C ASN A 31 19.51 0.29 -13.90
N GLY A 32 18.87 -0.79 -13.44
CA GLY A 32 19.27 -1.53 -12.24
C GLY A 32 18.59 -1.06 -10.95
N PHE A 33 18.70 -1.87 -9.90
CA PHE A 33 18.09 -1.60 -8.60
C PHE A 33 18.70 -0.35 -7.95
N LYS A 34 17.94 0.75 -7.96
CA LYS A 34 18.26 1.97 -7.21
C LYS A 34 17.45 1.98 -5.92
N HIS A 35 18.09 2.31 -4.81
CA HIS A 35 17.39 2.50 -3.54
C HIS A 35 16.37 3.65 -3.65
N LEU A 36 15.26 3.50 -2.93
CA LEU A 36 14.21 4.52 -2.83
C LEU A 36 14.34 5.25 -1.49
N SER A 37 14.22 6.57 -1.50
CA SER A 37 14.05 7.36 -0.28
C SER A 37 12.57 7.37 0.12
N LEU A 38 12.32 7.13 1.41
CA LEU A 38 10.98 7.02 1.98
C LEU A 38 10.74 8.13 3.01
N LEU A 39 9.58 8.77 2.95
CA LEU A 39 9.12 9.68 4.00
C LEU A 39 8.30 8.89 5.03
N ALA A 40 8.83 8.75 6.25
CA ALA A 40 8.08 8.19 7.37
C ALA A 40 7.30 9.33 8.05
N SER A 41 5.97 9.26 8.08
CA SER A 41 5.14 10.31 8.66
C SER A 41 3.91 9.75 9.35
N SER A 42 3.71 10.12 10.62
CA SER A 42 2.53 9.78 11.42
C SER A 42 1.37 10.77 11.21
N LYS A 43 1.54 11.76 10.33
CA LYS A 43 0.49 12.74 9.98
C LYS A 43 -0.72 12.08 9.30
N TYR A 44 -0.49 10.99 8.59
CA TYR A 44 -1.50 10.26 7.83
C TYR A 44 -1.48 8.78 8.17
N CYS A 45 -2.65 8.15 8.08
CA CYS A 45 -2.82 6.74 8.30
C CYS A 45 -3.41 6.10 7.03
N CYS A 46 -2.79 5.03 6.52
CA CYS A 46 -3.28 4.33 5.33
C CYS A 46 -4.48 3.40 5.61
N ALA A 47 -4.58 2.93 6.85
CA ALA A 47 -5.52 1.91 7.28
C ALA A 47 -5.64 1.90 8.81
N TRP A 48 -6.87 1.70 9.31
CA TRP A 48 -7.17 1.63 10.74
C TRP A 48 -7.87 0.30 11.07
N PRO A 49 -7.68 -0.28 12.28
CA PRO A 49 -8.39 -1.48 12.72
C PRO A 49 -9.92 -1.41 12.52
N GLY A 50 -10.49 -2.39 11.82
CA GLY A 50 -11.92 -2.40 11.46
C GLY A 50 -12.29 -1.52 10.26
N GLY A 51 -11.32 -0.84 9.66
CA GLY A 51 -11.48 -0.18 8.36
C GLY A 51 -11.37 -1.15 7.19
N SER A 52 -11.37 -0.59 5.98
CA SER A 52 -11.26 -1.34 4.72
C SER A 52 -9.82 -1.58 4.25
N GLY A 53 -8.83 -1.26 5.09
CA GLY A 53 -7.43 -1.15 4.69
C GLY A 53 -6.83 -2.45 4.16
N SER A 54 -7.38 -3.59 4.53
CA SER A 54 -6.93 -4.90 4.07
C SER A 54 -7.46 -5.28 2.68
N TRP A 55 -8.54 -4.64 2.20
CA TRP A 55 -9.17 -4.98 0.91
C TRP A 55 -8.74 -4.00 -0.19
N LYS A 56 -8.71 -4.44 -1.45
CA LYS A 56 -8.28 -3.58 -2.58
C LYS A 56 -9.42 -2.70 -3.10
N LEU A 57 -9.99 -1.87 -2.23
CA LEU A 57 -11.06 -0.92 -2.56
C LEU A 57 -10.47 0.38 -3.13
N GLY A 58 -11.13 0.94 -4.15
CA GLY A 58 -10.69 2.21 -4.77
C GLY A 58 -10.60 3.37 -3.78
N ALA A 59 -11.46 3.39 -2.75
CA ALA A 59 -11.44 4.39 -1.68
C ALA A 59 -10.09 4.45 -0.94
N ASN A 60 -9.42 3.31 -0.76
CA ASN A 60 -8.14 3.24 -0.07
C ASN A 60 -7.00 3.87 -0.89
N GLY A 61 -7.13 3.91 -2.23
CA GLY A 61 -6.13 4.51 -3.11
C GLY A 61 -6.24 6.03 -3.17
N ALA A 62 -7.47 6.56 -3.23
CA ALA A 62 -7.72 7.99 -3.36
C ALA A 62 -7.15 8.80 -2.17
N THR A 63 -7.27 8.26 -0.95
CA THR A 63 -6.76 8.91 0.27
C THR A 63 -5.23 8.97 0.35
N ARG A 64 -4.52 8.16 -0.45
CA ARG A 64 -3.04 8.11 -0.48
C ARG A 64 -2.41 9.15 -1.40
N LEU A 65 -3.19 9.80 -2.27
CA LEU A 65 -2.66 10.74 -3.27
C LEU A 65 -2.06 12.00 -2.66
N LEU A 66 -2.73 12.61 -1.67
CA LEU A 66 -2.23 13.82 -1.02
C LEU A 66 -0.94 13.55 -0.22
N PRO A 67 -0.87 12.53 0.66
CA PRO A 67 0.37 12.20 1.38
C PRO A 67 1.54 11.87 0.45
N GLN A 68 1.28 11.15 -0.64
CA GLN A 68 2.32 10.84 -1.64
C GLN A 68 2.81 12.11 -2.37
N LYS A 69 1.91 13.06 -2.64
CA LYS A 69 2.27 14.35 -3.23
C LYS A 69 3.16 15.17 -2.29
N GLU A 70 2.80 15.25 -1.00
CA GLU A 70 3.63 15.92 0.01
C GLU A 70 5.01 15.26 0.11
N ALA A 71 5.09 13.93 0.19
CA ALA A 71 6.35 13.20 0.19
C ALA A 71 7.23 13.53 -1.03
N THR A 72 6.61 13.66 -2.21
CA THR A 72 7.31 14.02 -3.45
C THR A 72 7.82 15.46 -3.42
N GLN A 73 7.05 16.39 -2.85
CA GLN A 73 7.46 17.79 -2.67
C GLN A 73 8.66 17.92 -1.72
N ASP A 74 8.75 17.04 -0.73
CA ASP A 74 9.86 16.97 0.23
C ASP A 74 11.07 16.19 -0.31
N GLY A 75 11.04 15.73 -1.56
CA GLY A 75 12.15 15.03 -2.23
C GLY A 75 12.20 13.51 -1.99
N TYR A 76 11.16 12.92 -1.40
CA TYR A 76 11.03 11.48 -1.20
C TYR A 76 10.27 10.81 -2.35
N GLN A 77 10.63 9.57 -2.70
CA GLN A 77 9.97 8.88 -3.80
C GLN A 77 8.67 8.20 -3.36
N GLN A 78 8.57 7.76 -2.11
CA GLN A 78 7.40 7.07 -1.57
C GLN A 78 7.19 7.45 -0.10
N ILE A 79 5.97 7.25 0.39
CA ILE A 79 5.64 7.34 1.80
C ILE A 79 5.79 5.97 2.49
N LEU A 80 6.39 5.95 3.67
CA LEU A 80 6.38 4.82 4.59
C LEU A 80 5.27 5.03 5.61
N TRP A 81 4.30 4.13 5.61
CA TRP A 81 3.10 4.23 6.43
C TRP A 81 3.36 3.75 7.85
N LEU A 82 3.03 4.62 8.81
CA LEU A 82 3.13 4.35 10.24
C LEU A 82 1.73 4.16 10.83
N SER A 83 1.60 3.27 11.83
CA SER A 83 0.32 3.00 12.48
C SER A 83 0.45 2.85 14.00
N GLY A 84 -0.59 3.30 14.70
CA GLY A 84 -0.67 3.27 16.16
C GLY A 84 0.24 4.28 16.85
N LYS A 85 0.17 4.31 18.19
CA LYS A 85 0.95 5.24 19.02
C LYS A 85 2.46 4.95 19.05
N GLN A 86 2.84 3.75 18.62
CA GLN A 86 4.22 3.26 18.61
C GLN A 86 4.83 3.33 17.21
N ASP A 87 4.14 3.96 16.24
CA ASP A 87 4.61 4.12 14.87
C ASP A 87 5.07 2.81 14.23
N TYR A 88 4.22 1.78 14.32
CA TYR A 88 4.50 0.50 13.68
C TYR A 88 4.62 0.68 12.16
N LEU A 89 5.66 0.08 11.59
CA LEU A 89 5.87 0.07 10.15
C LEU A 89 4.86 -0.85 9.48
N THR A 90 4.23 -0.39 8.40
CA THR A 90 3.13 -1.13 7.77
C THR A 90 3.35 -1.42 6.28
N GLU A 91 3.41 -0.38 5.46
CA GLU A 91 3.47 -0.44 3.99
C GLU A 91 4.38 0.66 3.44
N VAL A 92 4.87 0.48 2.22
CA VAL A 92 5.59 1.50 1.45
C VAL A 92 4.75 1.89 0.24
N GLY A 93 4.14 3.09 0.27
CA GLY A 93 3.26 3.59 -0.79
C GLY A 93 2.04 2.69 -1.03
N THR A 94 2.11 1.85 -2.07
CA THR A 94 1.10 0.82 -2.39
C THR A 94 1.68 -0.59 -2.40
N MET A 95 2.84 -0.78 -1.78
CA MET A 95 3.59 -2.02 -1.70
C MET A 95 3.71 -2.48 -0.25
N ASN A 96 3.95 -3.78 -0.09
CA ASN A 96 4.23 -4.36 1.21
C ASN A 96 5.64 -3.98 1.67
N LEU A 97 5.82 -3.91 2.99
CA LEU A 97 7.13 -3.73 3.61
C LEU A 97 7.66 -5.09 4.06
N PHE A 98 8.92 -5.33 3.76
CA PHE A 98 9.72 -6.43 4.31
C PHE A 98 10.96 -5.84 4.95
N VAL A 99 11.28 -6.31 6.14
CA VAL A 99 12.49 -5.90 6.86
C VAL A 99 13.33 -7.14 7.12
N ALA A 100 14.55 -7.15 6.59
CA ALA A 100 15.57 -8.16 6.90
C ALA A 100 16.49 -7.59 7.98
N VAL A 101 16.52 -8.22 9.16
CA VAL A 101 17.38 -7.82 10.27
C VAL A 101 18.32 -8.96 10.60
N GLN A 102 19.61 -8.69 10.56
CA GLN A 102 20.63 -9.61 11.01
C GLN A 102 20.88 -9.41 12.50
N ASP A 103 20.66 -10.46 13.30
CA ASP A 103 21.06 -10.44 14.71
C ASP A 103 22.58 -10.63 14.86
N LYS A 104 23.15 -10.28 16.02
CA LYS A 104 24.57 -10.49 16.37
C LYS A 104 25.01 -11.96 16.27
N SER A 105 24.05 -12.88 16.28
CA SER A 105 24.24 -14.32 16.07
C SER A 105 24.37 -14.73 14.59
N GLY A 106 24.16 -13.80 13.65
CA GLY A 106 24.20 -14.05 12.21
C GLY A 106 22.92 -14.66 11.63
N CYS A 107 21.85 -14.75 12.42
CA CYS A 107 20.54 -15.22 11.95
C CYS A 107 19.74 -14.03 11.38
N ASP A 108 19.29 -14.15 10.13
CA ASP A 108 18.43 -13.16 9.49
C ASP A 108 16.96 -13.42 9.86
N SER A 109 16.28 -12.39 10.37
CA SER A 109 14.85 -12.42 10.67
C SER A 109 14.09 -11.51 9.71
N PHE A 110 12.95 -11.99 9.19
CA PHE A 110 12.07 -11.26 8.27
C PHE A 110 10.77 -10.90 8.96
N THR A 111 10.38 -9.62 8.93
CA THR A 111 9.06 -9.17 9.41
C THR A 111 8.21 -8.66 8.24
N PHE A 112 6.94 -9.07 8.22
CA PHE A 112 5.99 -8.84 7.13
C PHE A 112 4.99 -7.71 7.45
N GLY A 113 4.71 -6.85 6.45
CA GLY A 113 3.70 -5.79 6.53
C GLY A 113 2.24 -6.28 6.50
N LEU A 114 1.32 -5.38 6.90
CA LEU A 114 -0.09 -5.67 7.23
C LEU A 114 -1.01 -6.10 6.06
N PHE A 115 -0.55 -6.04 4.81
CA PHE A 115 -1.41 -6.31 3.65
C PHE A 115 -1.10 -7.68 3.04
N SER A 116 -2.03 -8.63 3.13
CA SER A 116 -1.92 -9.96 2.50
C SER A 116 -2.11 -9.88 0.98
N GLN A 117 -1.12 -9.37 0.26
CA GLN A 117 -1.07 -9.45 -1.21
C GLN A 117 -0.54 -10.82 -1.64
N ILE A 118 -0.85 -11.21 -2.88
CA ILE A 118 -0.32 -12.43 -3.53
C ILE A 118 1.21 -12.52 -3.42
N THR A 119 1.91 -11.38 -3.51
CA THR A 119 3.37 -11.31 -3.37
C THR A 119 3.87 -11.75 -2.00
N ASN A 120 3.12 -11.53 -0.91
CA ASN A 120 3.53 -12.04 0.41
C ASN A 120 3.52 -13.56 0.46
N TYR A 121 2.48 -14.19 -0.12
CA TYR A 121 2.33 -15.64 -0.13
C TYR A 121 3.32 -16.38 -1.04
N SER A 122 4.04 -15.67 -1.91
CA SER A 122 4.95 -16.28 -2.88
C SER A 122 6.42 -16.23 -2.45
N LEU A 123 6.71 -15.59 -1.32
CA LEU A 123 8.06 -15.41 -0.76
C LEU A 123 8.29 -16.30 0.48
N ASP A 124 7.27 -17.05 0.90
CA ASP A 124 7.35 -18.14 1.87
C ASP A 124 7.79 -19.44 1.17
#